data_AF-A0A916G8C9-F1
#
_entry.id   AF-A0A916G8C9-F1
#
_cell.length_a   1.000
_cell.length_b   1.000
_cell.length_c   1.000
_cell.angle_alpha   90.00
_cell.angle_beta   90.00
_cell.angle_gamma   90.00
#
_symmetry.space_group_name_H-M   'P 1'
#
loop_
_entity.id
_entity.type
_entity.pdbx_description
1 polymer ?
#
loop_
_entity_poly.entity_id
_entity_poly.type
_entity_poly.pdbx_seq_one_letter_code
_entity_poly.pdbx_strand_id
1 'polypeptide(L)'
;ELVAKGELPAEAARSAPTPALVGLVGSIDNDMAGTDMTIGADTALHRIVSAVDALVSTAASHQRTFVVEVMGRHCGYLALMSALATGAGWVFIPEAPPEGDDWEEKLCAVLGEGRRAGRRHSTVILAEGAVDRQGRPIEAERIRKLLEERLGTETRTTLLGHVQRGGAPSAFDRTMGTLLGVAAIEEIVRWGPDDVPCLIGLRENRVTRVPLMENVEKARAVGEAIRSGDFERAMTLRGTSFRSSFRIMKTLVRAFPHGPRAGQRRRRLLVLHAGAPAPGMNTAVRAAVRLLVDQGHVVLGARSGFDGLLADDVVPLDWMSVNGWVSLGGAELGTS
;
A
#
# COMPACT_ATOMS: atom_id res chain seq x y z
N GLU A 1 -34.38 17.00 27.60
CA GLU A 1 -35.48 16.63 26.67
C GLU A 1 -36.29 15.44 27.18
N LEU A 2 -35.69 14.26 27.43
CA LEU A 2 -36.40 13.07 27.91
C LEU A 2 -37.20 13.28 29.21
N VAL A 3 -36.64 14.03 30.17
CA VAL A 3 -37.35 14.41 31.41
C VAL A 3 -38.57 15.29 31.12
N ALA A 4 -38.46 16.23 30.17
CA ALA A 4 -39.55 17.12 29.81
C ALA A 4 -40.68 16.39 29.06
N LYS A 5 -40.35 15.31 28.35
CA LYS A 5 -41.33 14.40 27.72
C LYS A 5 -41.94 13.38 28.69
N GLY A 6 -41.48 13.32 29.95
CA GLY A 6 -41.94 12.35 30.93
C GLY A 6 -41.41 10.93 30.72
N GLU A 7 -40.45 10.74 29.81
CA GLU A 7 -39.87 9.43 29.45
C GLU A 7 -38.77 8.98 30.43
N LEU A 8 -38.22 9.91 31.22
CA LEU A 8 -37.20 9.62 32.24
C LEU A 8 -37.50 10.39 33.53
N PRO A 9 -37.49 9.74 34.71
CA PRO A 9 -37.63 10.44 35.99
C PRO A 9 -36.53 11.50 36.19
N ALA A 10 -36.90 12.65 36.73
CA ALA A 10 -35.97 13.77 36.94
C ALA A 10 -34.81 13.41 37.89
N GLU A 11 -35.03 12.50 38.83
CA GLU A 11 -34.00 12.01 39.76
C GLU A 11 -33.00 11.09 39.05
N ALA A 12 -33.50 10.19 38.20
CA ALA A 12 -32.66 9.32 37.36
C ALA A 12 -31.81 10.13 36.36
N ALA A 13 -32.32 11.25 35.85
CA ALA A 13 -31.55 12.15 34.98
C ALA A 13 -30.39 12.85 35.69
N ARG A 14 -30.57 13.20 36.98
CA ARG A 14 -29.56 13.90 37.77
C ARG A 14 -28.46 12.98 38.27
N SER A 15 -28.78 11.70 38.49
CA SER A 15 -27.82 10.69 38.92
C SER A 15 -27.15 9.93 37.77
N ALA A 16 -27.61 10.13 36.53
CA ALA A 16 -27.01 9.49 35.37
C ALA A 16 -25.58 10.00 35.13
N PRO A 17 -24.58 9.10 35.06
CA PRO A 17 -23.22 9.50 34.70
C PRO A 17 -23.18 10.00 33.26
N THR A 18 -22.28 10.94 32.98
CA THR A 18 -22.02 11.40 31.62
C THR A 18 -21.54 10.22 30.77
N PRO A 19 -22.08 10.02 29.56
CA PRO A 19 -21.67 8.89 28.72
C PRO A 19 -20.21 9.04 28.29
N ALA A 20 -19.39 8.04 28.62
CA ALA A 20 -18.05 7.90 28.09
C ALA A 20 -18.09 7.47 26.63
N LEU A 21 -17.25 8.09 25.78
CA LEU A 21 -17.19 7.77 24.35
C LEU A 21 -15.74 7.59 23.90
N VAL A 22 -15.37 6.34 23.65
CA VAL A 22 -14.10 5.96 23.06
C VAL A 22 -14.36 5.25 21.74
N GLY A 23 -13.77 5.77 20.66
CA GLY A 23 -13.93 5.20 19.32
C GLY A 23 -12.79 4.27 18.93
N LEU A 24 -13.14 3.20 18.22
CA LEU A 24 -12.22 2.31 17.52
C LEU A 24 -12.52 2.39 16.02
N VAL A 25 -11.46 2.40 15.21
CA VAL A 25 -11.60 2.58 13.77
C VAL A 25 -11.54 1.24 13.06
N GLY A 26 -12.71 0.69 12.73
CA GLY A 26 -12.86 -0.44 11.83
C GLY A 26 -13.11 0.02 10.39
N SER A 27 -12.12 -0.13 9.53
CA SER A 27 -12.19 0.25 8.12
C SER A 27 -11.13 -0.52 7.33
N ILE A 28 -11.47 -0.96 6.12
CA ILE A 28 -10.47 -1.54 5.20
C ILE A 28 -9.68 -0.46 4.45
N ASP A 29 -10.24 0.75 4.34
CA ASP A 29 -9.75 1.80 3.45
C ASP A 29 -8.45 2.45 3.98
N ASN A 30 -8.17 2.28 5.28
CA ASN A 30 -7.11 2.96 6.02
C ASN A 30 -7.11 4.48 5.81
N ASP A 31 -8.29 5.09 5.89
CA ASP A 31 -8.54 6.48 5.52
C ASP A 31 -8.72 7.42 6.71
N MET A 32 -8.61 6.90 7.94
CA MET A 32 -8.81 7.68 9.16
C MET A 32 -7.51 8.30 9.67
N ALA A 33 -7.51 9.61 9.89
CA ALA A 33 -6.36 10.28 10.48
C ALA A 33 -6.16 9.85 11.95
N GLY A 34 -4.93 9.92 12.40
CA GLY A 34 -4.56 9.71 13.80
C GLY A 34 -4.22 8.27 14.17
N THR A 35 -4.42 7.32 13.27
CA THR A 35 -3.94 5.94 13.36
C THR A 35 -3.15 5.57 12.12
N ASP A 36 -2.07 4.81 12.26
CA ASP A 36 -1.25 4.32 11.14
C ASP A 36 -1.94 3.20 10.37
N MET A 37 -2.79 2.43 11.06
CA MET A 37 -3.58 1.34 10.51
C MET A 37 -4.98 1.32 11.14
N THR A 38 -6.01 1.13 10.33
CA THR A 38 -7.38 0.84 10.77
C THR A 38 -7.61 -0.67 10.84
N ILE A 39 -8.47 -1.11 11.77
CA ILE A 39 -8.81 -2.53 11.92
C ILE A 39 -9.47 -3.02 10.63
N GLY A 40 -8.86 -4.03 10.02
CA GLY A 40 -9.32 -4.66 8.77
C GLY A 40 -8.51 -4.26 7.53
N ALA A 41 -7.70 -3.21 7.59
CA ALA A 41 -6.91 -2.76 6.45
C ALA A 41 -5.85 -3.78 6.03
N ASP A 42 -5.15 -4.40 6.97
CA ASP A 42 -4.17 -5.45 6.67
C ASP A 42 -4.85 -6.71 6.10
N THR A 43 -6.01 -7.08 6.65
CA THR A 43 -6.83 -8.18 6.14
C THR A 43 -7.23 -7.93 4.68
N ALA A 44 -7.74 -6.74 4.36
CA ALA A 44 -8.11 -6.38 3.00
C ALA A 44 -6.92 -6.39 2.06
N LEU A 45 -5.78 -5.83 2.49
CA LEU A 45 -4.52 -5.87 1.74
C LEU A 45 -4.10 -7.31 1.44
N HIS A 46 -4.15 -8.19 2.44
CA HIS A 46 -3.84 -9.62 2.29
C HIS A 46 -4.75 -10.30 1.25
N ARG A 47 -6.06 -9.98 1.24
CA ARG A 47 -7.00 -10.49 0.24
C ARG A 47 -6.65 -10.01 -1.18
N ILE A 48 -6.28 -8.74 -1.32
CA ILE A 48 -5.85 -8.18 -2.62
C ILE A 48 -4.61 -8.90 -3.13
N VAL A 49 -3.57 -9.00 -2.29
CA VAL A 49 -2.30 -9.65 -2.66
C VAL A 49 -2.55 -11.11 -3.07
N SER A 50 -3.31 -11.86 -2.27
CA SER A 50 -3.65 -13.25 -2.59
C SER A 50 -4.40 -13.39 -3.91
N ALA A 51 -5.33 -12.48 -4.22
CA ALA A 51 -6.04 -12.49 -5.49
C ALA A 51 -5.11 -12.17 -6.67
N VAL A 52 -4.23 -11.17 -6.53
CA VAL A 52 -3.26 -10.81 -7.57
C VAL A 52 -2.28 -11.95 -7.82
N ASP A 53 -1.76 -12.61 -6.78
CA ASP A 53 -0.88 -13.76 -6.93
C ASP A 53 -1.57 -14.92 -7.68
N ALA A 54 -2.85 -15.17 -7.37
CA ALA A 54 -3.65 -16.15 -8.09
C ALA A 54 -3.80 -15.77 -9.58
N LEU A 55 -4.06 -14.50 -9.90
CA LEU A 55 -4.12 -14.03 -11.29
C LEU A 55 -2.78 -14.21 -12.01
N VAL A 56 -1.67 -13.82 -11.36
CA VAL A 56 -0.31 -13.91 -11.90
C VAL A 56 0.09 -15.36 -12.21
N SER A 57 -0.34 -16.32 -11.39
CA SER A 57 -0.09 -17.74 -11.64
C SER A 57 -0.65 -18.22 -12.98
N THR A 58 -1.79 -17.66 -13.41
CA THR A 58 -2.41 -17.93 -14.72
C THR A 58 -1.85 -17.04 -15.84
N ALA A 59 -1.32 -15.86 -15.48
CA ALA A 59 -0.76 -14.88 -16.41
C ALA A 59 0.56 -15.35 -17.03
N ALA A 60 1.39 -16.04 -16.24
CA ALA A 60 2.73 -16.48 -16.64
C ALA A 60 2.73 -17.39 -17.87
N SER A 61 1.64 -18.14 -18.09
CA SER A 61 1.46 -19.04 -19.23
C SER A 61 1.07 -18.33 -20.53
N HIS A 62 0.53 -17.11 -20.48
CA HIS A 62 -0.05 -16.42 -21.65
C HIS A 62 0.46 -14.98 -21.88
N GLN A 63 1.43 -14.51 -21.10
CA GLN A 63 1.97 -13.13 -21.19
C GLN A 63 0.90 -12.02 -21.14
N ARG A 64 -0.09 -12.19 -20.26
CA ARG A 64 -1.25 -11.30 -20.13
C ARG A 64 -0.95 -10.07 -19.28
N THR A 65 -1.73 -9.03 -19.53
CA THR A 65 -1.81 -7.84 -18.66
C THR A 65 -3.10 -7.88 -17.86
N PHE A 66 -3.04 -7.62 -16.55
CA PHE A 66 -4.22 -7.54 -15.70
C PHE A 66 -4.41 -6.12 -15.17
N VAL A 67 -5.62 -5.60 -15.29
CA VAL A 67 -6.07 -4.38 -14.61
C VAL A 67 -6.94 -4.81 -13.44
N VAL A 68 -6.42 -4.65 -12.23
CA VAL A 68 -7.09 -5.10 -11.01
C VAL A 68 -7.63 -3.89 -10.25
N GLU A 69 -8.94 -3.83 -10.13
CA GLU A 69 -9.64 -2.77 -9.41
C GLU A 69 -9.83 -3.16 -7.94
N VAL A 70 -9.35 -2.30 -7.04
CA VAL A 70 -9.32 -2.53 -5.60
C VAL A 70 -10.13 -1.47 -4.86
N MET A 71 -10.70 -1.88 -3.72
CA MET A 71 -11.47 -1.00 -2.85
C MET A 71 -10.56 0.03 -2.16
N GLY A 72 -11.17 1.04 -1.57
CA GLY A 72 -10.48 2.07 -0.78
C GLY A 72 -11.25 3.38 -0.69
N ARG A 73 -12.44 3.46 -1.28
CA ARG A 73 -13.29 4.64 -1.44
C ARG A 73 -12.52 5.77 -2.12
N HIS A 74 -12.05 6.74 -1.34
CA HIS A 74 -11.26 7.88 -1.80
C HIS A 74 -9.83 7.82 -1.26
N CYS A 75 -9.38 6.63 -0.86
CA CYS A 75 -8.07 6.33 -0.34
C CYS A 75 -7.33 5.34 -1.23
N GLY A 76 -6.13 5.72 -1.66
CA GLY A 76 -5.25 4.88 -2.45
C GLY A 76 -4.42 3.90 -1.63
N TYR A 77 -4.60 3.79 -0.31
CA TYR A 77 -3.74 2.96 0.55
C TYR A 77 -3.68 1.51 0.11
N LEU A 78 -4.84 0.87 -0.06
CA LEU A 78 -4.92 -0.52 -0.51
C LEU A 78 -4.29 -0.70 -1.90
N ALA A 79 -4.55 0.22 -2.84
CA ALA A 79 -3.96 0.20 -4.18
C ALA A 79 -2.43 0.36 -4.16
N LEU A 80 -1.92 1.35 -3.41
CA LEU A 80 -0.49 1.61 -3.31
C LEU A 80 0.26 0.46 -2.64
N MET A 81 -0.24 -0.01 -1.50
CA MET A 81 0.44 -1.07 -0.74
C MET A 81 0.34 -2.42 -1.45
N SER A 82 -0.78 -2.73 -2.10
CA SER A 82 -0.89 -3.95 -2.91
C SER A 82 -0.01 -3.88 -4.16
N ALA A 83 0.11 -2.71 -4.81
CA ALA A 83 1.03 -2.52 -5.93
C ALA A 83 2.49 -2.77 -5.53
N LEU A 84 2.91 -2.29 -4.36
CA LEU A 84 4.23 -2.56 -3.80
C LEU A 84 4.43 -4.05 -3.51
N ALA A 85 3.45 -4.68 -2.85
CA ALA A 85 3.52 -6.08 -2.43
C ALA A 85 3.46 -7.09 -3.60
N THR A 86 2.81 -6.73 -4.70
CA THR A 86 2.63 -7.60 -5.87
C THR A 86 3.62 -7.29 -7.00
N GLY A 87 4.42 -6.22 -6.85
CA GLY A 87 5.33 -5.76 -7.89
C GLY A 87 4.60 -5.29 -9.15
N ALA A 88 3.48 -4.60 -8.98
CA ALA A 88 2.68 -4.07 -10.07
C ALA A 88 3.51 -3.17 -10.99
N GLY A 89 3.16 -3.20 -12.28
CA GLY A 89 3.79 -2.38 -13.30
C GLY A 89 3.30 -0.93 -13.29
N TRP A 90 2.12 -0.67 -12.72
CA TRP A 90 1.57 0.67 -12.54
C TRP A 90 0.54 0.68 -11.42
N VAL A 91 0.33 1.84 -10.80
CA VAL A 91 -0.73 2.05 -9.81
C VAL A 91 -1.44 3.39 -10.05
N PHE A 92 -2.76 3.39 -9.94
CA PHE A 92 -3.59 4.60 -9.94
C PHE A 92 -4.17 4.82 -8.55
N ILE A 93 -3.89 5.98 -7.96
CA ILE A 93 -4.42 6.40 -6.65
C ILE A 93 -5.02 7.80 -6.73
N PRO A 94 -6.09 8.09 -5.97
CA PRO A 94 -6.72 9.42 -5.96
C PRO A 94 -5.82 10.52 -5.37
N GLU A 95 -4.88 10.18 -4.48
CA GLU A 95 -3.98 11.16 -3.87
C GLU A 95 -2.89 11.67 -4.83
N ALA A 96 -2.59 10.91 -5.87
CA ALA A 96 -1.60 11.29 -6.88
C ALA A 96 -2.08 10.87 -8.28
N PRO A 97 -3.06 11.61 -8.84
CA PRO A 97 -3.48 11.39 -10.21
C PRO A 97 -2.30 11.47 -11.19
N PRO A 98 -2.37 10.73 -12.31
CA PRO A 98 -1.30 10.71 -13.29
C PRO A 98 -0.88 12.12 -13.75
N GLU A 99 0.43 12.34 -13.88
CA GLU A 99 0.98 13.64 -14.25
C GLU A 99 0.87 13.88 -15.76
N GLY A 100 0.25 14.99 -16.15
CA GLY A 100 0.06 15.39 -17.54
C GLY A 100 -1.16 14.76 -18.22
N ASP A 101 -1.54 15.32 -19.36
CA ASP A 101 -2.63 14.79 -20.19
C ASP A 101 -2.20 13.56 -21.02
N ASP A 102 -0.90 13.26 -21.04
CA ASP A 102 -0.23 12.18 -21.76
C ASP A 102 0.01 10.92 -20.91
N TRP A 103 -0.78 10.73 -19.84
CA TRP A 103 -0.58 9.59 -18.95
C TRP A 103 -0.86 8.25 -19.64
N GLU A 104 -1.72 8.23 -20.65
CA GLU A 104 -2.03 7.05 -21.45
C GLU A 104 -0.78 6.58 -22.22
N GLU A 105 -0.07 7.53 -22.83
CA GLU A 105 1.20 7.31 -23.52
C GLU A 105 2.27 6.82 -22.53
N LYS A 106 2.38 7.46 -21.37
CA LYS A 106 3.34 7.09 -20.32
C LYS A 106 3.09 5.68 -19.78
N LEU A 107 1.83 5.32 -19.53
CA LEU A 107 1.45 3.98 -19.11
C LEU A 107 1.87 2.96 -20.17
N CYS A 108 1.51 3.20 -21.44
CA CYS A 108 1.83 2.32 -22.54
C CYS A 108 3.36 2.17 -22.73
N ALA A 109 4.10 3.28 -22.61
CA ALA A 109 5.55 3.28 -22.69
C ALA A 109 6.16 2.41 -21.59
N VAL A 110 5.79 2.63 -20.33
CA VAL A 110 6.36 1.87 -19.19
C VAL A 110 6.04 0.38 -19.28
N LEU A 111 4.80 0.01 -19.63
CA LEU A 111 4.44 -1.41 -19.74
C LEU A 111 5.07 -2.07 -20.97
N GLY A 112 5.08 -1.38 -22.10
CA GLY A 112 5.70 -1.87 -23.34
C GLY A 112 7.21 -2.05 -23.20
N GLU A 113 7.90 -1.08 -22.61
CA GLU A 113 9.33 -1.18 -22.31
C GLU A 113 9.64 -2.28 -21.30
N GLY A 114 8.83 -2.42 -20.25
CA GLY A 114 8.96 -3.49 -19.27
C GLY A 114 8.87 -4.88 -19.93
N ARG A 115 7.94 -5.05 -20.89
CA ARG A 115 7.82 -6.29 -21.68
C ARG A 115 9.06 -6.53 -22.54
N ARG A 116 9.57 -5.51 -23.25
CA ARG A 116 10.81 -5.61 -24.05
C ARG A 116 12.03 -5.96 -23.17
N ALA A 117 12.05 -5.49 -21.93
CA ALA A 117 13.09 -5.83 -20.95
C ALA A 117 12.98 -7.26 -20.39
N GLY A 118 11.94 -8.02 -20.74
CA GLY A 118 11.75 -9.42 -20.33
C GLY A 118 10.69 -9.63 -19.25
N ARG A 119 9.90 -8.62 -18.89
CA ARG A 119 8.78 -8.78 -17.94
C ARG A 119 7.67 -9.59 -18.61
N ARG A 120 7.45 -10.82 -18.12
CA ARG A 120 6.52 -11.79 -18.74
C ARG A 120 5.04 -11.40 -18.64
N HIS A 121 4.65 -10.80 -17.53
CA HIS A 121 3.28 -10.30 -17.30
C HIS A 121 3.33 -8.90 -16.73
N SER A 122 2.21 -8.18 -16.75
CA SER A 122 2.10 -6.88 -16.08
C SER A 122 0.77 -6.78 -15.34
N THR A 123 0.82 -6.18 -14.17
CA THR A 123 -0.38 -5.89 -13.37
C THR A 123 -0.48 -4.38 -13.19
N VAL A 124 -1.64 -3.83 -13.46
CA VAL A 124 -2.01 -2.45 -13.16
C VAL A 124 -2.98 -2.49 -12.01
N ILE A 125 -2.65 -1.84 -10.89
CA ILE A 125 -3.57 -1.73 -9.75
C ILE A 125 -4.31 -0.41 -9.84
N LEU A 126 -5.64 -0.45 -9.80
CA LEU A 126 -6.51 0.70 -9.90
C LEU A 126 -7.32 0.84 -8.61
N ALA A 127 -7.14 1.94 -7.88
CA ALA A 127 -8.05 2.27 -6.78
C ALA A 127 -9.45 2.61 -7.35
N GLU A 128 -10.52 2.14 -6.71
CA GLU A 128 -11.91 2.45 -7.14
C GLU A 128 -12.21 3.95 -7.20
N GLY A 129 -11.51 4.75 -6.38
CA GLY A 129 -11.61 6.21 -6.37
C GLY A 129 -10.64 6.94 -7.30
N ALA A 130 -9.91 6.25 -8.17
CA ALA A 130 -8.90 6.88 -9.02
C ALA A 130 -9.52 7.90 -9.99
N VAL A 131 -8.88 9.06 -10.08
CA VAL A 131 -9.26 10.16 -10.95
C VAL A 131 -8.03 10.67 -11.70
N ASP A 132 -8.26 11.37 -12.81
CA ASP A 132 -7.23 12.19 -13.45
C ASP A 132 -7.12 13.58 -12.81
N ARG A 133 -6.21 14.43 -13.30
CA ARG A 133 -5.99 15.78 -12.73
C ARG A 133 -7.17 16.73 -12.96
N GLN A 134 -8.07 16.40 -13.89
CA GLN A 134 -9.31 17.13 -14.13
C GLN A 134 -10.47 16.61 -13.25
N GLY A 135 -10.20 15.64 -12.37
CA GLY A 135 -11.21 15.04 -11.49
C GLY A 135 -12.13 14.04 -12.18
N ARG A 136 -11.82 13.62 -13.42
CA ARG A 136 -12.61 12.61 -14.13
C ARG A 136 -12.22 11.21 -13.64
N PRO A 137 -13.18 10.32 -13.35
CA PRO A 137 -12.88 8.94 -12.96
C PRO A 137 -12.04 8.21 -14.02
N ILE A 138 -11.08 7.40 -13.56
CA ILE A 138 -10.31 6.49 -14.40
C ILE A 138 -10.91 5.09 -14.26
N GLU A 139 -11.53 4.60 -15.33
CA GLU A 139 -12.20 3.29 -15.34
C GLU A 139 -11.27 2.17 -15.81
N ALA A 140 -11.41 0.97 -15.21
CA ALA A 140 -10.63 -0.21 -15.58
C ALA A 140 -10.78 -0.58 -17.07
N GLU A 141 -11.99 -0.45 -17.62
CA GLU A 141 -12.27 -0.77 -19.02
C GLU A 141 -11.61 0.22 -19.99
N ARG A 142 -11.48 1.50 -19.61
CA ARG A 142 -10.72 2.49 -20.39
C ARG A 142 -9.25 2.09 -20.49
N ILE A 143 -8.64 1.68 -19.37
CA ILE A 143 -7.26 1.22 -19.34
C ILE A 143 -7.12 -0.05 -20.19
N ARG A 144 -8.06 -1.00 -20.09
CA ARG A 144 -8.02 -2.23 -20.88
C ARG A 144 -8.00 -1.94 -22.38
N LYS A 145 -8.97 -1.16 -22.88
CA LYS A 145 -9.05 -0.80 -24.31
C LYS A 145 -7.78 -0.12 -24.78
N LEU A 146 -7.28 0.85 -24.00
CA LEU A 146 -6.04 1.55 -24.29
C LEU A 146 -4.85 0.58 -24.48
N LEU A 147 -4.69 -0.40 -23.59
CA LEU A 147 -3.59 -1.36 -23.65
C LEU A 147 -3.75 -2.36 -24.80
N GLU A 148 -4.98 -2.80 -25.10
CA GLU A 148 -5.27 -3.66 -26.24
C GLU A 148 -4.99 -2.94 -27.57
N GLU A 149 -5.45 -1.69 -27.70
CA GLU A 149 -5.31 -0.88 -28.92
C GLU A 149 -3.85 -0.45 -29.18
N ARG A 150 -3.14 0.05 -28.15
CA ARG A 150 -1.80 0.62 -28.35
C ARG A 150 -0.67 -0.38 -28.23
N LEU A 151 -0.82 -1.44 -27.42
CA LEU A 151 0.24 -2.43 -27.20
C LEU A 151 -0.07 -3.81 -27.82
N GLY A 152 -1.30 -4.05 -28.29
CA GLY A 152 -1.70 -5.35 -28.83
C GLY A 152 -1.67 -6.48 -27.79
N THR A 153 -1.72 -6.13 -26.49
CA THR A 153 -1.59 -7.12 -25.42
C THR A 153 -2.95 -7.61 -24.95
N GLU A 154 -3.14 -8.93 -24.83
CA GLU A 154 -4.34 -9.50 -24.21
C GLU A 154 -4.45 -8.98 -22.77
N THR A 155 -5.48 -8.15 -22.53
CA THR A 155 -5.67 -7.45 -21.27
C THR A 155 -6.98 -7.86 -20.64
N ARG A 156 -6.95 -8.18 -19.34
CA ARG A 156 -8.14 -8.58 -18.59
C ARG A 156 -8.37 -7.62 -17.43
N THR A 157 -9.62 -7.27 -17.21
CA THR A 157 -10.04 -6.49 -16.04
C THR A 157 -10.53 -7.45 -14.96
N THR A 158 -10.23 -7.15 -13.70
CA THR A 158 -10.73 -7.90 -12.56
C THR A 158 -11.10 -6.94 -11.45
N LEU A 159 -12.41 -6.81 -11.23
CA LEU A 159 -12.95 -6.13 -10.06
C LEU A 159 -12.99 -7.12 -8.90
N LEU A 160 -12.14 -6.93 -7.89
CA LEU A 160 -12.12 -7.83 -6.74
C LEU A 160 -13.41 -7.71 -5.91
N GLY A 161 -13.95 -6.48 -5.79
CA GLY A 161 -15.16 -6.21 -5.04
C GLY A 161 -15.08 -6.67 -3.57
N HIS A 162 -16.17 -7.25 -3.07
CA HIS A 162 -16.37 -7.51 -1.63
C HIS A 162 -15.51 -8.62 -1.04
N VAL A 163 -14.75 -9.38 -1.84
CA VAL A 163 -13.77 -10.35 -1.30
C VAL A 163 -12.71 -9.67 -0.42
N GLN A 164 -12.51 -8.37 -0.61
CA GLN A 164 -11.61 -7.51 0.18
C GLN A 164 -12.17 -7.17 1.57
N ARG A 165 -13.50 -7.26 1.76
CA ARG A 165 -14.17 -7.04 3.06
C ARG A 165 -14.42 -8.33 3.83
N GLY A 166 -14.36 -9.47 3.15
CA GLY A 166 -14.70 -10.78 3.70
C GLY A 166 -13.51 -11.60 4.20
N GLY A 167 -13.84 -12.76 4.78
CA GLY A 167 -12.87 -13.72 5.31
C GLY A 167 -12.45 -13.44 6.75
N ALA A 168 -11.68 -14.37 7.32
CA ALA A 168 -11.16 -14.21 8.67
C ALA A 168 -10.10 -13.09 8.72
N PRO A 169 -10.02 -12.30 9.82
CA PRO A 169 -8.99 -11.27 9.99
C PRO A 169 -7.59 -11.87 9.96
N SER A 170 -6.63 -11.09 9.44
CA SER A 170 -5.20 -11.42 9.43
C SER A 170 -4.64 -11.51 10.85
N ALA A 171 -3.44 -12.08 11.01
CA ALA A 171 -2.77 -12.13 12.30
C ALA A 171 -2.57 -10.72 12.89
N PHE A 172 -2.19 -9.76 12.05
CA PHE A 172 -2.00 -8.36 12.46
C PHE A 172 -3.31 -7.76 12.97
N ASP A 173 -4.41 -7.85 12.20
CA ASP A 173 -5.70 -7.28 12.61
C ASP A 173 -6.28 -7.95 13.87
N ARG A 174 -6.03 -9.25 14.09
CA ARG A 174 -6.43 -9.94 15.34
C ARG A 174 -5.68 -9.41 16.55
N THR A 175 -4.35 -9.33 16.47
CA THR A 175 -3.52 -8.85 17.57
C THR A 175 -3.77 -7.37 17.82
N MET A 176 -3.72 -6.54 16.78
CA MET A 176 -4.00 -5.10 16.88
C MET A 176 -5.40 -4.87 17.44
N GLY A 177 -6.44 -5.47 16.86
CA GLY A 177 -7.82 -5.29 17.31
C GLY A 177 -8.02 -5.68 18.78
N THR A 178 -7.33 -6.73 19.24
CA THR A 178 -7.35 -7.14 20.66
C THR A 178 -6.72 -6.07 21.55
N LEU A 179 -5.54 -5.58 21.19
CA LEU A 179 -4.82 -4.56 21.97
C LEU A 179 -5.58 -3.22 22.02
N LEU A 180 -6.13 -2.78 20.89
CA LEU A 180 -6.93 -1.56 20.82
C LEU A 180 -8.23 -1.69 21.62
N GLY A 181 -8.87 -2.87 21.59
CA GLY A 181 -10.06 -3.17 22.39
C GLY A 181 -9.80 -3.07 23.89
N VAL A 182 -8.71 -3.69 24.37
CA VAL A 182 -8.30 -3.59 25.78
C VAL A 182 -8.04 -2.14 26.18
N ALA A 183 -7.25 -1.40 25.40
CA ALA A 183 -6.94 -0.01 25.69
C ALA A 183 -8.18 0.90 25.67
N ALA A 184 -9.16 0.63 24.80
CA ALA A 184 -10.42 1.37 24.81
C ALA A 184 -11.21 1.16 26.10
N ILE A 185 -11.23 -0.05 26.65
CA ILE A 185 -11.88 -0.33 27.95
C ILE A 185 -11.11 0.33 29.09
N GLU A 186 -9.78 0.27 29.09
CA GLU A 186 -8.97 0.96 30.11
C GLU A 186 -9.22 2.48 30.11
N GLU A 187 -9.41 3.07 28.93
CA GLU A 187 -9.75 4.48 28.77
C GLU A 187 -11.17 4.78 29.29
N ILE A 188 -12.16 3.94 28.96
CA ILE A 188 -13.53 4.09 29.47
C ILE A 188 -13.59 3.99 31.00
N VAL A 189 -12.86 3.07 31.60
CA VAL A 189 -12.85 2.88 33.06
C VAL A 189 -12.24 4.08 33.79
N ARG A 190 -11.32 4.80 33.15
CA ARG A 190 -10.67 5.99 33.71
C ARG A 190 -11.41 7.30 33.39
N TRP A 191 -12.49 7.23 32.62
CA TRP A 191 -13.19 8.39 32.07
C TRP A 191 -13.72 9.32 33.17
N GLY A 192 -13.28 10.58 33.13
CA GLY A 192 -13.72 11.65 34.02
C GLY A 192 -14.76 12.59 33.39
N PRO A 193 -15.35 13.50 34.19
CA PRO A 193 -16.36 14.45 33.72
C PRO A 193 -15.81 15.46 32.69
N ASP A 194 -14.51 15.73 32.71
CA ASP A 194 -13.84 16.69 31.82
C ASP A 194 -13.22 16.01 30.57
N ASP A 195 -13.32 14.69 30.45
CA ASP A 195 -12.77 13.96 29.31
C ASP A 195 -13.60 14.19 28.04
N VAL A 196 -12.89 14.31 26.92
CA VAL A 196 -13.48 14.50 25.59
C VAL A 196 -13.40 13.22 24.76
N PRO A 197 -14.36 12.98 23.85
CA PRO A 197 -14.32 11.86 22.91
C PRO A 197 -12.96 11.68 22.24
N CYS A 198 -12.42 10.46 22.35
CA CYS A 198 -11.13 10.10 21.79
C CYS A 198 -11.22 8.87 20.89
N LEU A 199 -10.20 8.67 20.07
CA LEU A 199 -9.95 7.44 19.32
C LEU A 199 -8.76 6.71 19.92
N ILE A 200 -8.85 5.39 19.99
CA ILE A 200 -7.72 4.52 20.25
C ILE A 200 -7.25 3.93 18.91
N GLY A 201 -5.98 4.15 18.59
CA GLY A 201 -5.36 3.70 17.36
C GLY A 201 -3.90 3.32 17.56
N LEU A 202 -3.18 3.09 16.46
CA LEU A 202 -1.73 2.84 16.48
C LEU A 202 -0.97 4.06 15.96
N ARG A 203 0.13 4.42 16.61
CA ARG A 203 1.16 5.31 16.07
C ARG A 203 2.52 4.74 16.37
N GLU A 204 3.37 4.63 15.35
CA GLU A 204 4.71 4.06 15.46
C GLU A 204 4.69 2.68 16.15
N ASN A 205 3.70 1.86 15.78
CA ASN A 205 3.45 0.54 16.36
C ASN A 205 3.18 0.54 17.88
N ARG A 206 2.68 1.65 18.43
CA ARG A 206 2.25 1.79 19.82
C ARG A 206 0.78 2.21 19.90
N VAL A 207 0.05 1.60 20.82
CA VAL A 207 -1.34 1.99 21.12
C VAL A 207 -1.34 3.42 21.64
N THR A 208 -2.15 4.27 21.01
CA THR A 208 -2.18 5.72 21.27
C THR A 208 -3.62 6.21 21.31
N ARG A 209 -3.87 7.16 22.21
CA ARG A 209 -5.11 7.93 22.32
C ARG A 209 -4.98 9.24 21.54
N VAL A 210 -5.96 9.57 20.72
CA VAL A 210 -5.99 10.83 19.96
C VAL A 210 -7.38 11.48 20.01
N PRO A 211 -7.52 12.82 19.91
CA PRO A 211 -8.83 13.47 19.95
C PRO A 211 -9.72 13.05 18.78
N LEU A 212 -10.97 12.64 19.03
CA LEU A 212 -11.86 12.10 18.00
C LEU A 212 -12.13 13.15 16.91
N MET A 213 -12.65 14.31 17.30
CA MET A 213 -13.14 15.31 16.36
C MET A 213 -12.03 15.90 15.49
N GLU A 214 -10.87 16.19 16.09
CA GLU A 214 -9.70 16.68 15.34
C GLU A 214 -9.29 15.70 14.23
N ASN A 215 -9.31 14.40 14.50
CA ASN A 215 -8.92 13.41 13.51
C ASN A 215 -10.02 13.17 12.46
N VAL A 216 -11.30 13.31 12.81
CA VAL A 216 -12.39 13.27 11.83
C VAL A 216 -12.28 14.42 10.84
N GLU A 217 -11.96 15.63 11.32
CA GLU A 217 -11.73 16.80 10.48
C GLU A 217 -10.52 16.62 9.58
N LYS A 218 -9.40 16.11 10.10
CA LYS A 218 -8.21 15.79 9.30
C LYS A 218 -8.50 14.75 8.21
N ALA A 219 -9.28 13.71 8.50
CA ALA A 219 -9.67 12.71 7.51
C ALA A 219 -10.52 13.33 6.39
N ARG A 220 -11.47 14.21 6.73
CA ARG A 220 -12.29 14.95 5.75
C ARG A 220 -11.45 15.88 4.88
N ALA A 221 -10.44 16.53 5.45
CA ALA A 221 -9.56 17.45 4.75
C ALA A 221 -8.78 16.77 3.62
N VAL A 222 -8.48 15.45 3.70
CA VAL A 222 -7.86 14.70 2.60
C VAL A 222 -8.78 14.66 1.38
N GLY A 223 -10.05 14.29 1.59
CA GLY A 223 -11.04 14.23 0.52
C GLY A 223 -11.34 15.60 -0.10
N GLU A 224 -11.33 16.65 0.72
CA GLU A 224 -11.44 18.03 0.24
C GLU A 224 -10.25 18.43 -0.62
N ALA A 225 -9.02 18.14 -0.18
CA ALA A 225 -7.81 18.42 -0.94
C ALA A 225 -7.84 17.76 -2.32
N ILE A 226 -8.22 16.47 -2.39
CA ILE A 226 -8.39 15.74 -3.67
C ILE A 226 -9.44 16.42 -4.55
N ARG A 227 -10.63 16.75 -4.04
CA ARG A 227 -11.69 17.40 -4.82
C ARG A 227 -11.29 18.79 -5.33
N SER A 228 -10.48 19.52 -4.57
CA SER A 228 -9.97 20.84 -4.96
C SER A 228 -8.77 20.79 -5.92
N GLY A 229 -8.24 19.60 -6.23
CA GLY A 229 -7.04 19.43 -7.05
C GLY A 229 -5.72 19.69 -6.33
N ASP A 230 -5.74 19.90 -5.01
CA ASP A 230 -4.56 20.08 -4.17
C ASP A 230 -3.97 18.72 -3.74
N PHE A 231 -3.41 18.00 -4.71
CA PHE A 231 -2.87 16.66 -4.52
C PHE A 231 -1.62 16.63 -3.62
N GLU A 232 -0.82 17.70 -3.60
CA GLU A 232 0.34 17.79 -2.70
C GLU A 232 -0.10 17.88 -1.23
N ARG A 233 -1.15 18.64 -0.93
CA ARG A 233 -1.76 18.66 0.40
C ARG A 233 -2.39 17.31 0.74
N ALA A 234 -3.09 16.66 -0.19
CA ALA A 234 -3.66 15.32 0.03
C ALA A 234 -2.58 14.31 0.43
N MET A 235 -1.47 14.27 -0.32
CA MET A 235 -0.31 13.42 -0.03
C MET A 235 0.34 13.77 1.32
N THR A 236 0.42 15.04 1.67
CA THR A 236 0.97 15.49 2.96
C THR A 236 0.11 15.05 4.14
N LEU A 237 -1.22 15.18 4.02
CA LEU A 237 -2.16 14.77 5.06
C LEU A 237 -2.20 13.26 5.30
N ARG A 238 -1.88 12.44 4.28
CA ARG A 238 -1.69 10.97 4.43
C ARG A 238 -0.45 10.59 5.25
N GLY A 239 0.48 11.51 5.47
CA GLY A 239 1.66 11.29 6.28
C GLY A 239 2.89 10.81 5.51
N THR A 240 4.01 10.73 6.23
CA THR A 240 5.34 10.49 5.66
C THR A 240 5.52 9.06 5.14
N SER A 241 4.92 8.06 5.80
CA SER A 241 4.96 6.66 5.39
C SER A 241 4.31 6.46 4.02
N PHE A 242 3.08 6.98 3.84
CA PHE A 242 2.36 6.91 2.57
C PHE A 242 3.12 7.57 1.42
N ARG A 243 3.65 8.78 1.64
CA ARG A 243 4.47 9.49 0.64
C ARG A 243 5.75 8.73 0.29
N SER A 244 6.39 8.13 1.28
CA SER A 244 7.60 7.34 1.08
C SER A 244 7.31 6.08 0.26
N SER A 245 6.23 5.36 0.60
CA SER A 245 5.73 4.21 -0.17
C SER A 245 5.44 4.59 -1.62
N PHE A 246 4.78 5.73 -1.85
CA PHE A 246 4.51 6.21 -3.21
C PHE A 246 5.79 6.54 -3.99
N ARG A 247 6.77 7.20 -3.36
CA ARG A 247 8.07 7.49 -3.99
C ARG A 247 8.84 6.21 -4.35
N ILE A 248 8.84 5.23 -3.45
CA ILE A 248 9.44 3.91 -3.71
C ILE A 248 8.71 3.27 -4.89
N MET A 249 7.38 3.27 -4.89
CA MET A 249 6.59 2.70 -5.97
C MET A 249 6.91 3.35 -7.32
N LYS A 250 6.97 4.70 -7.42
CA LYS A 250 7.36 5.42 -8.65
C LYS A 250 8.72 4.99 -9.19
N THR A 251 9.62 4.54 -8.32
CA THR A 251 10.92 4.00 -8.75
C THR A 251 10.76 2.56 -9.23
N LEU A 252 10.08 1.71 -8.46
CA LEU A 252 9.95 0.28 -8.74
C LEU A 252 9.12 -0.06 -10.00
N VAL A 253 8.17 0.80 -10.41
CA VAL A 253 7.34 0.61 -11.62
C VAL A 253 8.12 0.76 -12.93
N ARG A 254 9.24 1.48 -12.91
CA ARG A 254 10.01 1.84 -14.10
C ARG A 254 10.39 0.60 -14.91
N ALA A 255 10.46 0.77 -16.22
CA ALA A 255 10.97 -0.27 -17.11
C ALA A 255 12.50 -0.39 -16.97
N PHE A 256 13.18 0.76 -16.92
CA PHE A 256 14.63 0.86 -16.82
C PHE A 256 15.06 1.81 -15.69
N PRO A 257 16.25 1.58 -15.08
CA PRO A 257 16.85 2.51 -14.13
C PRO A 257 17.28 3.81 -14.83
N HIS A 258 17.33 4.93 -14.10
CA HIS A 258 17.92 6.18 -14.62
C HIS A 258 19.42 6.06 -14.92
N GLY A 259 20.14 5.29 -14.09
CA GLY A 259 21.60 5.22 -14.16
C GLY A 259 22.30 6.34 -13.36
N PRO A 260 23.64 6.41 -13.43
CA PRO A 260 24.42 7.32 -12.59
C PRO A 260 24.21 8.78 -12.97
N ARG A 261 24.04 9.65 -11.98
CA ARG A 261 23.97 11.09 -12.20
C ARG A 261 25.36 11.65 -12.52
N ALA A 262 25.41 12.73 -13.29
CA ALA A 262 26.66 13.42 -13.61
C ALA A 262 27.41 13.83 -12.31
N GLY A 263 28.70 13.54 -12.23
CA GLY A 263 29.54 13.82 -11.06
C GLY A 263 29.29 12.91 -9.84
N GLN A 264 28.37 11.95 -9.92
CA GLN A 264 28.09 11.05 -8.80
C GLN A 264 29.18 9.99 -8.62
N ARG A 265 29.65 9.82 -7.38
CA ARG A 265 30.52 8.70 -7.01
C ARG A 265 29.73 7.38 -7.09
N ARG A 266 30.13 6.50 -8.01
CA ARG A 266 29.60 5.14 -8.10
C ARG A 266 30.20 4.26 -7.00
N ARG A 267 29.36 3.50 -6.31
CA ARG A 267 29.76 2.51 -5.30
C ARG A 267 29.51 1.10 -5.83
N ARG A 268 30.29 0.14 -5.33
CA ARG A 268 30.07 -1.30 -5.49
C ARG A 268 29.56 -1.82 -4.16
N LEU A 269 28.39 -2.45 -4.16
CA LEU A 269 27.71 -2.90 -2.95
C LEU A 269 27.45 -4.40 -3.08
N LEU A 270 27.78 -5.14 -2.03
CA LEU A 270 27.49 -6.57 -1.92
C LEU A 270 26.19 -6.74 -1.12
N VAL A 271 25.31 -7.61 -1.60
CA VAL A 271 24.08 -8.05 -0.92
C VAL A 271 24.18 -9.55 -0.71
N LEU A 272 23.80 -10.02 0.47
CA LEU A 272 23.73 -11.44 0.80
C LEU A 272 22.62 -11.69 1.81
N HIS A 273 22.17 -12.95 1.90
CA HIS A 273 21.28 -13.42 2.95
C HIS A 273 22.11 -14.14 4.02
N ALA A 274 21.73 -14.01 5.29
CA ALA A 274 22.38 -14.71 6.40
C ALA A 274 21.34 -15.26 7.37
N GLY A 275 21.57 -16.47 7.88
CA GLY A 275 20.68 -17.20 8.77
C GLY A 275 19.61 -18.02 8.03
N ALA A 276 18.60 -18.49 8.77
CA ALA A 276 17.56 -19.33 8.22
C ALA A 276 16.67 -18.58 7.19
N PRO A 277 16.19 -19.25 6.13
CA PRO A 277 15.28 -18.63 5.17
C PRO A 277 14.00 -18.12 5.83
N ALA A 278 13.60 -16.90 5.47
CA ALA A 278 12.35 -16.29 5.90
C ALA A 278 11.58 -15.67 4.70
N PRO A 279 10.24 -15.78 4.65
CA PRO A 279 9.45 -15.05 3.67
C PRO A 279 9.74 -13.54 3.72
N GLY A 280 10.00 -12.94 2.57
CA GLY A 280 10.29 -11.51 2.43
C GLY A 280 11.77 -11.15 2.23
N MET A 281 12.71 -12.09 2.40
CA MET A 281 14.13 -11.80 2.12
C MET A 281 14.34 -11.42 0.64
N ASN A 282 13.71 -12.15 -0.28
CA ASN A 282 13.72 -11.84 -1.70
C ASN A 282 13.12 -10.45 -2.01
N THR A 283 12.03 -10.10 -1.34
CA THR A 283 11.38 -8.78 -1.46
C THR A 283 12.33 -7.65 -1.04
N ALA A 284 13.08 -7.86 0.04
CA ALA A 284 14.08 -6.90 0.53
C ALA A 284 15.24 -6.74 -0.46
N VAL A 285 15.82 -7.84 -0.95
CA VAL A 285 16.90 -7.80 -1.95
C VAL A 285 16.42 -7.15 -3.25
N ARG A 286 15.22 -7.49 -3.73
CA ARG A 286 14.63 -6.85 -4.91
C ARG A 286 14.56 -5.34 -4.77
N ALA A 287 14.05 -4.85 -3.64
CA ALA A 287 13.94 -3.41 -3.39
C ALA A 287 15.32 -2.75 -3.34
N ALA A 288 16.26 -3.34 -2.60
CA ALA A 288 17.62 -2.84 -2.49
C ALA A 288 18.33 -2.76 -3.85
N VAL A 289 18.34 -3.86 -4.62
CA VAL A 289 18.96 -3.93 -5.94
C VAL A 289 18.35 -2.90 -6.89
N ARG A 290 17.01 -2.82 -7.00
CA ARG A 290 16.37 -1.85 -7.90
C ARG A 290 16.69 -0.42 -7.51
N LEU A 291 16.62 -0.05 -6.23
CA LEU A 291 16.92 1.32 -5.78
C LEU A 291 18.39 1.68 -6.01
N LEU A 292 19.33 0.77 -5.74
CA LEU A 292 20.76 1.01 -5.94
C LEU A 292 21.12 1.13 -7.42
N VAL A 293 20.56 0.26 -8.27
CA VAL A 293 20.77 0.29 -9.71
C VAL A 293 20.13 1.54 -10.34
N ASP A 294 18.94 1.97 -9.88
CA ASP A 294 18.34 3.24 -10.32
C ASP A 294 19.24 4.43 -10.03
N GLN A 295 19.91 4.42 -8.88
CA GLN A 295 20.91 5.42 -8.49
C GLN A 295 22.26 5.25 -9.20
N GLY A 296 22.40 4.27 -10.11
CA GLY A 296 23.63 4.05 -10.87
C GLY A 296 24.75 3.35 -10.10
N HIS A 297 24.48 2.73 -8.96
CA HIS A 297 25.45 1.89 -8.27
C HIS A 297 25.61 0.53 -8.93
N VAL A 298 26.71 -0.16 -8.63
CA VAL A 298 26.95 -1.55 -9.06
C VAL A 298 26.61 -2.45 -7.87
N VAL A 299 25.74 -3.42 -8.10
CA VAL A 299 25.29 -4.35 -7.06
C VAL A 299 25.79 -5.75 -7.39
N LEU A 300 26.32 -6.41 -6.37
CA LEU A 300 26.79 -7.78 -6.40
C LEU A 300 25.99 -8.59 -5.37
N GLY A 301 25.68 -9.84 -5.68
CA GLY A 301 25.06 -10.80 -4.77
C GLY A 301 26.05 -11.91 -4.43
N ALA A 302 26.29 -12.20 -3.15
CA ALA A 302 26.96 -13.43 -2.77
C ALA A 302 25.92 -14.55 -2.66
N ARG A 303 26.15 -15.67 -3.36
CA ARG A 303 25.29 -16.83 -3.23
C ARG A 303 25.55 -17.57 -1.93
N SER A 304 24.55 -18.24 -1.38
CA SER A 304 24.67 -19.05 -0.15
C SER A 304 25.30 -18.30 1.02
N GLY A 305 24.94 -17.02 1.18
CA GLY A 305 25.39 -16.18 2.28
C GLY A 305 26.91 -16.00 2.39
N PHE A 306 27.44 -16.23 3.59
CA PHE A 306 28.87 -16.04 3.85
C PHE A 306 29.72 -17.17 3.27
N ASP A 307 29.19 -18.39 3.18
CA ASP A 307 29.93 -19.53 2.66
C ASP A 307 30.25 -19.34 1.17
N GLY A 308 29.28 -18.90 0.37
CA GLY A 308 29.57 -18.60 -1.03
C GLY A 308 30.41 -17.34 -1.20
N LEU A 309 30.32 -16.35 -0.30
CA LEU A 309 31.27 -15.23 -0.31
C LEU A 309 32.71 -15.69 -0.07
N LEU A 310 32.94 -16.58 0.90
CA LEU A 310 34.26 -17.15 1.18
C LEU A 310 34.78 -18.04 0.04
N ALA A 311 33.87 -18.61 -0.74
CA ALA A 311 34.17 -19.41 -1.93
C ALA A 311 34.24 -18.58 -3.24
N ASP A 312 34.25 -17.25 -3.15
CA ASP A 312 34.23 -16.31 -4.28
C ASP A 312 33.02 -16.48 -5.24
N ASP A 313 31.91 -17.06 -4.77
CA ASP A 313 30.66 -17.22 -5.52
C ASP A 313 29.79 -15.95 -5.49
N VAL A 314 30.28 -14.92 -6.19
CA VAL A 314 29.66 -13.60 -6.27
C VAL A 314 29.17 -13.32 -7.69
N VAL A 315 27.91 -12.90 -7.83
CA VAL A 315 27.27 -12.59 -9.10
C VAL A 315 26.86 -11.12 -9.22
N PRO A 316 26.85 -10.53 -10.43
CA PRO A 316 26.23 -9.24 -10.63
C PRO A 316 24.70 -9.32 -10.46
N LEU A 317 24.12 -8.32 -9.80
CA LEU A 317 22.68 -8.13 -9.72
C LEU A 317 22.29 -6.85 -10.46
N ASP A 318 21.39 -6.99 -11.43
CA ASP A 318 20.83 -5.90 -12.22
C ASP A 318 19.32 -5.77 -12.05
N TRP A 319 18.72 -4.81 -12.76
CA TRP A 319 17.29 -4.49 -12.69
C TRP A 319 16.36 -5.68 -12.94
N MET A 320 16.75 -6.55 -13.88
CA MET A 320 15.93 -7.69 -14.33
C MET A 320 16.28 -8.98 -13.59
N SER A 321 17.50 -9.10 -13.05
CA SER A 321 17.94 -10.26 -12.25
C SER A 321 17.03 -10.55 -11.04
N VAL A 322 16.41 -9.52 -10.47
CA VAL A 322 15.49 -9.60 -9.32
C VAL A 322 14.01 -9.45 -9.71
N ASN A 323 13.69 -9.58 -11.00
CA ASN A 323 12.30 -9.49 -11.46
C ASN A 323 11.48 -10.69 -10.95
N GLY A 324 10.28 -10.44 -10.43
CA GLY A 324 9.41 -11.48 -9.87
C GLY A 324 9.72 -11.87 -8.42
N TRP A 325 10.86 -11.48 -7.86
CA TRP A 325 11.27 -11.83 -6.50
C TRP A 325 10.37 -11.28 -5.38
N VAL A 326 9.43 -10.38 -5.72
CA VAL A 326 8.53 -9.74 -4.75
C VAL A 326 7.62 -10.74 -4.03
N SER A 327 7.15 -11.77 -4.74
CA SER A 327 6.20 -12.77 -4.26
C SER A 327 6.84 -14.15 -4.01
N LEU A 328 8.14 -14.29 -4.25
CA LEU A 328 8.85 -15.54 -4.00
C LEU A 328 9.20 -15.69 -2.51
N GLY A 329 8.78 -16.80 -1.92
CA GLY A 329 9.24 -17.23 -0.61
C GLY A 329 10.71 -17.66 -0.62
N GLY A 330 11.28 -17.91 0.57
CA GLY A 330 12.65 -18.40 0.70
C GLY A 330 13.72 -17.34 0.41
N ALA A 331 14.82 -17.79 -0.21
CA ALA A 331 16.03 -17.00 -0.44
C ALA A 331 16.66 -17.37 -1.80
N GLU A 332 16.39 -16.59 -2.84
CA GLU A 332 16.85 -16.86 -4.22
C GLU A 332 18.38 -16.75 -4.37
N LEU A 333 19.04 -15.94 -3.52
CA LEU A 333 20.51 -15.94 -3.44
C LEU A 333 21.04 -17.16 -2.68
N GLY A 334 20.21 -17.95 -2.01
CA GLY A 334 20.65 -18.88 -0.98
C GLY A 334 21.07 -18.15 0.31
N THR A 335 21.13 -18.87 1.42
CA THR A 335 21.47 -18.33 2.73
C THR A 335 22.25 -19.37 3.53
N SER A 336 23.11 -18.90 4.44
CA SER A 336 23.94 -19.69 5.37
C SER A 336 23.74 -19.16 6.78
#